data_AF-A0A7J2U2A3-F1
#
_entry.id   AF-A0A7J2U2A3-F1
#
_cell.length_a   1.000
_cell.length_b   1.000
_cell.length_c   1.000
_cell.angle_alpha   90.00
_cell.angle_beta   90.00
_cell.angle_gamma   90.00
#
_symmetry.space_group_name_H-M   'P 1'
#
loop_
_entity.id
_entity.type
_entity.pdbx_description
1 polymer ?
#
loop_
_entity_poly.entity_id
_entity_poly.type
_entity_poly.pdbx_seq_one_letter_code
_entity_poly.pdbx_strand_id
1 'polypeptide(L)'
;MAYTVKETLRKRNTWGDVVVGDATSMPIRSDSINVVVAIALVHHLPKELVQKFFIEVNRVSKPRGMLLATVWLWKQRRFLLQITINLIKTFGAVS
;
A
#
# COMPACT_ATOMS: atom_id res chain seq x y z
N MET A 1 14.58 -3.23 -18.63
CA MET A 1 15.35 -2.18 -17.94
C MET A 1 14.47 -1.58 -16.86
N ALA A 2 14.82 -1.78 -15.58
CA ALA A 2 14.15 -1.10 -14.47
C ALA A 2 14.72 0.31 -14.37
N TYR A 3 13.90 1.33 -14.58
CA TYR A 3 14.30 2.73 -14.40
C TYR A 3 14.30 3.08 -12.92
N THR A 4 15.17 4.00 -12.53
CA THR A 4 15.08 4.61 -11.20
C THR A 4 13.78 5.45 -11.09
N VAL A 5 13.27 5.63 -9.88
CA VAL A 5 12.05 6.44 -9.67
C VAL A 5 12.24 7.87 -10.19
N LYS A 6 13.43 8.44 -10.00
CA LYS A 6 13.79 9.78 -10.51
C LYS A 6 13.72 9.86 -12.05
N GLU A 7 14.22 8.84 -12.75
CA GLU A 7 14.09 8.76 -14.21
C GLU A 7 12.64 8.58 -14.65
N THR A 8 11.84 7.86 -13.86
CA THR A 8 10.41 7.67 -14.12
C THR A 8 9.65 9.01 -14.03
N LEU A 9 9.92 9.82 -13.00
CA LEU A 9 9.33 11.16 -12.85
C LEU A 9 9.73 12.08 -14.01
N ARG A 10 11.01 12.11 -14.37
CA ARG A 10 11.52 12.91 -15.50
C ARG A 10 10.83 12.53 -16.80
N LYS A 11 10.71 11.22 -17.09
CA LYS A 11 10.07 10.72 -18.32
C LYS A 11 8.58 11.04 -18.38
N ARG A 12 7.89 11.02 -17.24
CA ARG A 12 6.45 11.32 -17.16
C ARG A 12 6.16 12.82 -17.07
N ASN A 13 7.17 13.68 -17.14
CA ASN A 13 7.06 15.13 -16.95
C ASN A 13 6.25 15.48 -15.69
N THR A 14 6.50 14.73 -14.61
CA THR A 14 5.77 14.85 -13.35
C THR A 14 6.68 15.49 -12.31
N TRP A 15 6.19 16.50 -11.61
CA TRP A 15 6.92 17.12 -10.50
C TRP A 15 6.86 16.24 -9.25
N GLY A 16 7.99 16.12 -8.57
CA GLY A 16 8.07 15.39 -7.31
C GLY A 16 9.51 15.09 -6.92
N ASP A 17 9.71 14.95 -5.61
CA ASP A 17 10.94 14.47 -5.03
C ASP A 17 10.81 12.99 -4.65
N VAL A 18 11.95 12.31 -4.58
CA VAL A 18 12.02 10.91 -4.18
C VAL A 18 13.02 10.80 -3.05
N VAL A 19 12.61 10.13 -1.98
CA VAL A 19 13.46 9.79 -0.86
C VAL A 19 13.32 8.30 -0.56
N VAL A 20 14.42 7.67 -0.16
CA VAL A 20 14.44 6.28 0.32
C VAL A 20 14.32 6.32 1.84
N GLY A 21 13.43 5.52 2.40
CA GLY A 21 13.22 5.44 3.84
C GLY A 21 12.33 4.27 4.25
N ASP A 22 12.30 3.98 5.54
CA ASP A 22 11.41 2.98 6.13
C ASP A 22 10.01 3.59 6.33
N ALA A 23 8.96 2.85 5.99
CA ALA A 23 7.58 3.32 6.14
C ALA A 23 7.18 3.53 7.62
N THR A 24 7.90 2.90 8.56
CA THR A 24 7.71 3.05 10.01
C THR A 24 8.65 4.10 10.63
N SER A 25 9.56 4.67 9.84
CA SER A 25 10.45 5.77 10.23
C SER A 25 10.85 6.57 8.98
N MET A 26 9.93 7.41 8.52
CA MET A 26 10.08 8.19 7.30
C MET A 26 11.05 9.37 7.53
N PRO A 27 11.99 9.64 6.60
CA PRO A 27 12.86 10.81 6.63
C PRO A 27 12.09 12.08 6.20
N ILE A 28 10.94 12.31 6.82
CA ILE A 28 10.01 13.40 6.54
C ILE A 28 9.75 14.13 7.85
N ARG A 29 9.73 15.47 7.80
CA ARG A 29 9.48 16.31 8.96
C ARG A 29 8.07 16.07 9.51
N SER A 30 7.90 16.18 10.83
CA SER A 30 6.59 16.14 11.46
C SER A 30 5.68 17.29 10.97
N ASP A 31 4.36 17.07 10.95
CA ASP A 31 3.35 18.06 10.58
C ASP A 31 3.62 18.77 9.24
N SER A 32 4.15 18.04 8.25
CA SER A 32 4.57 18.62 6.97
C SER A 32 3.71 18.18 5.78
N ILE A 33 3.03 17.04 5.90
CA ILE A 33 2.29 16.42 4.80
C ILE A 33 0.79 16.69 4.96
N ASN A 34 0.15 17.18 3.90
CA ASN A 34 -1.30 17.40 3.87
C ASN A 34 -2.08 16.10 3.62
N VAL A 35 -1.60 15.28 2.69
CA VAL A 35 -2.24 14.03 2.28
C VAL A 35 -1.18 12.95 2.12
N VAL A 36 -1.37 11.81 2.79
CA VAL A 36 -0.55 10.61 2.63
C VAL A 36 -1.32 9.60 1.78
N VAL A 37 -0.67 9.06 0.75
CA VAL A 37 -1.25 8.05 -0.14
C VAL A 37 -0.41 6.78 -0.04
N ALA A 38 -0.96 5.74 0.58
CA ALA A 38 -0.32 4.45 0.79
C ALA A 38 -0.97 3.39 -0.10
N ILE A 39 -0.41 3.19 -1.29
CA ILE A 39 -0.95 2.23 -2.27
C ILE A 39 -0.30 0.88 -2.10
N ALA A 40 -1.11 -0.13 -1.81
CA ALA A 40 -0.69 -1.51 -1.68
C ALA A 40 0.54 -1.74 -0.78
N LEU A 41 0.73 -0.90 0.25
CA LEU A 41 1.91 -0.93 1.11
C LEU A 41 1.63 -1.63 2.44
N VAL A 42 0.55 -1.22 3.12
CA VAL A 42 0.31 -1.57 4.53
C VAL A 42 0.19 -3.09 4.74
N HIS A 43 -0.34 -3.83 3.77
CA HIS A 43 -0.53 -5.28 3.87
C HIS A 43 0.75 -6.10 3.65
N HIS A 44 1.86 -5.47 3.29
CA HIS A 44 3.19 -6.10 3.30
C HIS A 44 3.88 -5.98 4.67
N LEU A 45 3.40 -5.11 5.55
CA LEU A 45 3.99 -4.95 6.87
C LEU A 45 3.64 -6.15 7.76
N PRO A 46 4.61 -6.64 8.56
CA PRO A 46 4.33 -7.50 9.70
C PRO A 46 3.28 -6.85 10.60
N LYS A 47 2.41 -7.66 11.21
CA LYS A 47 1.28 -7.16 12.02
C LYS A 47 1.74 -6.24 13.15
N GLU A 48 2.92 -6.52 13.71
CA GLU A 48 3.54 -5.80 14.82
C GLU A 48 4.04 -4.41 14.40
N LEU A 49 4.24 -4.18 13.10
CA LEU A 49 4.73 -2.92 12.54
C LEU A 49 3.61 -2.04 11.96
N VAL A 50 2.42 -2.59 11.74
CA VAL A 50 1.27 -1.83 11.21
C VAL A 50 0.93 -0.64 12.10
N GLN A 51 0.92 -0.81 13.43
CA GLN A 51 0.65 0.29 14.35
C GLN A 51 1.75 1.38 14.25
N LYS A 52 3.02 0.99 14.14
CA LYS A 52 4.14 1.93 13.98
C LYS A 52 4.00 2.74 12.70
N PHE A 53 3.58 2.11 11.60
CA PHE A 53 3.28 2.81 10.35
C PHE A 53 2.20 3.89 10.55
N PHE A 54 1.08 3.59 11.21
CA PHE A 54 0.03 4.60 11.43
C PHE A 54 0.46 5.72 12.37
N ILE A 55 1.26 5.42 13.41
CA ILE A 55 1.88 6.44 14.27
C ILE A 55 2.79 7.35 13.43
N GLU A 56 3.60 6.76 12.56
CA GLU A 56 4.53 7.49 11.72
C GLU A 56 3.81 8.35 10.67
N VAL A 57 2.73 7.84 10.07
CA VAL A 57 1.85 8.62 9.19
C VAL A 57 1.23 9.79 9.95
N ASN A 58 0.75 9.57 11.18
CA ASN A 58 0.21 10.64 12.01
C ASN A 58 1.28 11.69 12.33
N ARG A 59 2.52 11.27 12.63
CA ARG A 59 3.65 12.18 12.91
C ARG A 59 3.93 13.12 11.73
N VAL A 60 4.00 12.59 10.50
CA VAL A 60 4.32 13.40 9.30
C VAL A 60 3.15 14.23 8.81
N SER A 61 1.91 13.82 9.13
CA SER A 61 0.70 14.51 8.70
C SER A 61 0.47 15.78 9.50
N LYS A 62 0.06 16.87 8.83
CA LYS A 62 -0.42 18.10 9.49
C LYS A 62 -1.66 17.80 10.35
N PRO A 63 -2.00 18.66 11.31
CA PRO A 63 -3.30 18.63 11.96
C PRO A 63 -4.42 18.60 10.90
N ARG A 64 -5.33 17.63 11.02
CA ARG A 64 -6.43 17.38 10.05
C ARG A 64 -5.96 16.91 8.65
N GLY A 65 -4.73 16.44 8.54
CA GLY A 65 -4.22 15.76 7.34
C GLY A 65 -5.00 14.48 7.04
N MET A 66 -4.95 14.04 5.78
CA MET A 66 -5.69 12.87 5.33
C MET A 66 -4.76 11.72 4.98
N LEU A 67 -5.18 10.50 5.29
CA LEU A 67 -4.56 9.27 4.81
C LEU A 67 -5.53 8.56 3.87
N LEU A 68 -5.07 8.26 2.65
CA LEU A 68 -5.69 7.28 1.77
C LEU A 68 -4.81 6.03 1.72
N ALA A 69 -5.29 4.93 2.30
CA ALA A 69 -4.61 3.64 2.26
C ALA A 69 -5.41 2.63 1.45
N THR A 70 -4.75 1.90 0.55
CA THR A 70 -5.35 0.75 -0.13
C THR A 70 -4.64 -0.52 0.32
N VAL A 71 -5.44 -1.51 0.73
CA VAL A 71 -4.94 -2.79 1.26
C VAL A 71 -5.58 -3.96 0.53
N TRP A 72 -4.89 -5.09 0.49
CA TRP A 72 -5.47 -6.32 -0.03
C TRP A 72 -6.58 -6.81 0.89
N LEU A 73 -7.74 -7.06 0.30
CA LEU A 73 -8.81 -7.80 0.93
C LEU A 73 -8.77 -9.25 0.45
N TRP A 74 -8.32 -10.17 1.31
CA TRP A 74 -8.25 -11.61 1.01
C TRP A 74 -9.62 -12.18 0.61
N LYS A 75 -10.70 -11.77 1.29
CA LYS A 75 -12.06 -12.23 1.01
C LYS A 75 -12.80 -11.25 0.10
N GLN A 76 -12.64 -11.41 -1.20
CA GLN A 76 -13.43 -10.65 -2.17
C GLN A 76 -14.73 -11.39 -2.49
N ARG A 77 -15.88 -10.82 -2.11
CA ARG A 77 -17.21 -11.42 -2.33
C ARG A 77 -17.44 -11.85 -3.78
N ARG A 78 -16.93 -11.07 -4.74
CA ARG A 78 -17.04 -11.35 -6.19
C ARG A 78 -16.42 -12.69 -6.61
N PHE A 79 -15.43 -13.19 -5.88
CA PHE A 79 -14.73 -14.43 -6.22
C PHE A 79 -15.25 -15.64 -5.45
N LEU A 80 -16.20 -15.47 -4.53
CA LEU A 80 -16.74 -16.60 -3.76
C LEU A 80 -17.37 -17.66 -4.67
N LEU A 81 -18.18 -17.24 -5.65
CA LEU A 81 -18.80 -18.14 -6.62
C LEU A 81 -17.76 -18.84 -7.51
N GLN A 82 -16.73 -18.13 -7.95
CA GLN A 82 -15.69 -18.73 -8.78
C GLN A 82 -14.84 -19.73 -7.98
N ILE A 83 -14.54 -19.41 -6.72
CA ILE A 83 -13.80 -20.29 -5.81
C ILE A 83 -14.61 -21.58 -5.57
N THR A 84 -15.91 -21.48 -5.30
CA THR A 84 -16.76 -22.68 -5.10
C THR A 84 -16.88 -23.51 -6.36
N ILE A 85 -17.11 -22.89 -7.53
CA ILE A 85 -17.14 -23.60 -8.82
C ILE A 85 -15.81 -24.32 -9.08
N ASN A 86 -14.69 -23.65 -8.84
CA ASN A 86 -13.36 -24.25 -9.03
C ASN A 86 -13.13 -25.41 -8.05
N LEU A 87 -13.52 -25.28 -6.78
CA LEU A 87 -13.47 -26.37 -5.80
C LEU A 87 -14.28 -27.59 -6.27
N ILE A 88 -15.52 -27.38 -6.71
CA ILE A 88 -16.37 -28.46 -7.22
C ILE A 88 -15.73 -29.13 -8.44
N LYS A 89 -15.18 -28.36 -9.39
CA LYS A 89 -14.49 -28.91 -10.55
C LYS A 89 -13.25 -29.72 -10.18
N THR A 90 -12.44 -29.22 -9.25
CA THR A 90 -11.19 -29.88 -8.84
C THR A 90 -11.46 -31.18 -8.07
N PHE A 91 -12.47 -31.21 -7.20
CA PHE A 91 -12.78 -32.40 -6.40
C PHE A 91 -13.80 -33.35 -7.05
N GLY A 92 -14.65 -32.86 -7.95
CA GLY A 92 -15.60 -33.68 -8.71
C GLY A 92 -15.05 -34.27 -10.01
N ALA A 93 -13.87 -33.83 -10.47
CA ALA A 93 -13.16 -34.43 -11.62
C ALA A 93 -12.17 -35.55 -11.21
N VAL A 94 -12.03 -35.82 -9.91
CA VAL A 94 -11.13 -36.84 -9.34
C VAL A 94 -11.91 -38.07 -8.85
N SER A 95 -13.21 -38.14 -9.15
CA SER A 95 -14.13 -39.24 -8.81
C SER A 95 -14.73 -39.88 -10.05
#